data_AF-A0A972I0W7-F1
#
_entry.id   AF-A0A972I0W7-F1
#
_cell.length_a   1.000
_cell.length_b   1.000
_cell.length_c   1.000
_cell.angle_alpha   90.00
_cell.angle_beta   90.00
_cell.angle_gamma   90.00
#
_symmetry.space_group_name_H-M   'P 1'
#
loop_
_entity.id
_entity.type
_entity.pdbx_description
1 polymer ?
#
loop_
_entity_poly.entity_id
_entity_poly.type
_entity_poly.pdbx_seq_one_letter_code
_entity_poly.pdbx_strand_id
1 'polypeptide(L)'
;MLENEWSVAGLIMSIMFFIFGLIFAIMKEKGASLIAGYNFKSKEERKKYDEKQMSKDMRNLFFISSLIFLVGMIATYILGKIGFWISFIVWLIYFFRDFHIDDEKAFGKYRKKE
;
A
#
# COMPACT_ATOMS: atom_id res chain seq x y z
N MET A 1 -22.32 4.90 15.33
CA MET A 1 -21.40 4.28 14.34
C MET A 1 -19.91 4.37 14.72
N LEU A 2 -19.47 5.29 15.60
CA LEU A 2 -18.06 5.47 15.98
C LEU A 2 -17.84 5.52 17.50
N GLU A 3 -18.50 4.65 18.27
CA GLU A 3 -18.37 4.64 19.74
C GLU A 3 -17.17 3.81 20.23
N ASN A 4 -16.56 3.00 19.36
CA ASN A 4 -15.39 2.18 19.66
C ASN A 4 -14.11 2.81 19.05
N GLU A 5 -13.17 3.19 19.90
CA GLU A 5 -11.86 3.75 19.53
C GLU A 5 -11.11 2.91 18.47
N TRP A 6 -11.23 1.58 18.52
CA TRP A 6 -10.59 0.68 17.56
C TRP A 6 -11.26 0.70 16.19
N SER A 7 -12.58 0.89 16.15
CA SER A 7 -13.31 1.09 14.89
C SER A 7 -12.96 2.44 14.27
N VAL A 8 -12.78 3.49 15.08
CA VAL A 8 -12.29 4.80 14.63
C VAL A 8 -10.87 4.66 14.06
N ALA A 9 -9.97 3.95 14.75
CA ALA A 9 -8.62 3.69 14.27
C ALA A 9 -8.62 2.94 12.92
N GLY A 10 -9.44 1.90 12.78
CA GLY A 10 -9.61 1.18 11.52
C GLY A 10 -10.12 2.08 10.38
N LEU A 11 -11.08 2.97 10.66
CA LEU A 11 -11.58 3.93 9.68
C LEU A 11 -10.50 4.93 9.25
N ILE A 12 -9.74 5.50 10.20
CA ILE A 12 -8.64 6.43 9.91
C ILE A 12 -7.59 5.75 9.02
N MET A 13 -7.20 4.52 9.35
CA MET A 13 -6.27 3.73 8.54
C MET A 13 -6.80 3.50 7.12
N SER A 14 -8.08 3.11 7.00
CA SER A 14 -8.75 2.91 5.71
C SER A 14 -8.70 4.17 4.84
N ILE A 15 -9.07 5.33 5.40
CA ILE A 15 -9.08 6.62 4.70
C ILE A 15 -7.66 7.02 4.29
N MET A 16 -6.69 6.89 5.18
CA MET A 16 -5.29 7.21 4.91
C MET A 16 -4.75 6.40 3.72
N PHE A 17 -4.95 5.07 3.72
CA PHE A 17 -4.53 4.24 2.61
C PHE A 17 -5.30 4.52 1.32
N PHE A 18 -6.60 4.84 1.43
CA PHE A 18 -7.38 5.24 0.26
C PHE A 18 -6.79 6.50 -0.40
N ILE A 19 -6.42 7.50 0.39
CA ILE A 19 -5.77 8.73 -0.10
C ILE A 19 -4.43 8.41 -0.77
N PHE A 20 -3.58 7.56 -0.17
CA PHE A 20 -2.34 7.14 -0.83
C PHE A 20 -2.60 6.40 -2.15
N GLY A 21 -3.60 5.53 -2.20
CA GLY A 21 -4.03 4.88 -3.44
C GLY A 21 -4.46 5.90 -4.50
N LEU A 22 -5.24 6.92 -4.13
CA LEU A 22 -5.64 8.01 -5.04
C LEU A 22 -4.43 8.81 -5.54
N ILE A 23 -3.46 9.12 -4.69
CA ILE A 23 -2.23 9.83 -5.08
C ILE A 23 -1.52 9.06 -6.21
N PHE A 24 -1.28 7.76 -6.03
CA PHE A 24 -0.65 6.94 -7.08
C PHE A 24 -1.53 6.79 -8.34
N ALA A 25 -2.86 6.70 -8.17
CA ALA A 25 -3.79 6.66 -9.29
C ALA A 25 -3.74 7.93 -10.15
N ILE A 26 -3.67 9.10 -9.52
CA ILE A 26 -3.59 10.41 -10.19
C ILE A 26 -2.21 10.60 -10.83
N MET A 27 -1.14 10.25 -10.12
CA MET A 27 0.23 10.46 -10.58
C MET A 27 0.65 9.51 -11.71
N LYS A 28 -0.01 8.35 -11.87
CA LYS A 28 0.34 7.33 -12.87
C LYS A 28 1.83 6.97 -12.75
N GLU A 29 2.57 6.79 -13.83
CA GLU A 29 4.02 6.48 -13.82
C GLU A 29 4.87 7.43 -12.95
N LYS A 30 4.52 8.72 -12.86
CA LYS A 30 5.24 9.67 -12.00
C LYS A 30 5.18 9.29 -10.52
N GLY A 31 4.17 8.52 -10.11
CA GLY A 31 4.03 8.00 -8.74
C GLY A 31 5.20 7.12 -8.32
N ALA A 32 5.91 6.48 -9.26
CA ALA A 32 7.08 5.67 -8.95
C ALA A 32 8.16 6.47 -8.19
N SER A 33 8.28 7.79 -8.41
CA SER A 33 9.26 8.61 -7.68
C SER A 33 8.92 8.85 -6.21
N LEU A 34 7.72 8.49 -5.74
CA LEU A 34 7.37 8.53 -4.32
C LEU A 34 7.79 7.25 -3.58
N ILE A 35 8.19 6.21 -4.31
CA ILE A 35 8.58 4.93 -3.72
C ILE A 35 9.97 5.09 -3.09
N ALA A 36 10.04 4.88 -1.78
CA ALA A 36 11.29 4.95 -1.02
C ALA A 36 12.32 3.96 -1.61
N GLY A 37 13.59 4.37 -1.64
CA GLY A 37 14.67 3.62 -2.29
C GLY A 37 14.74 3.90 -3.79
N TYR A 38 13.61 3.85 -4.49
CA TYR A 38 13.55 4.21 -5.91
C TYR A 38 13.72 5.72 -6.15
N ASN A 39 13.23 6.55 -5.23
CA ASN A 39 13.36 8.01 -5.28
C ASN A 39 14.82 8.52 -5.31
N PHE A 40 15.80 7.71 -4.89
CA PHE A 40 17.23 8.03 -4.98
C PHE A 40 17.86 7.72 -6.35
N LYS A 41 17.21 6.94 -7.22
CA LYS A 41 17.77 6.55 -8.52
C LYS A 41 17.78 7.73 -9.49
N SER A 42 18.85 7.86 -10.28
CA SER A 42 18.99 8.92 -11.28
C SER A 42 17.98 8.77 -12.42
N LYS A 43 17.73 9.86 -13.17
CA LYS A 43 16.81 9.82 -14.32
C LYS A 43 17.20 8.76 -15.37
N GLU A 44 18.50 8.55 -15.59
CA GLU A 44 18.99 7.55 -16.56
C GLU A 44 18.78 6.12 -16.06
N GLU A 45 18.99 5.86 -14.77
CA GLU A 45 18.69 4.54 -14.19
C GLU A 45 17.20 4.24 -14.25
N ARG A 46 16.36 5.23 -13.95
CA ARG A 46 14.89 5.10 -13.94
C ARG A 46 14.31 4.72 -15.31
N LYS A 47 14.93 5.12 -16.42
CA LYS A 47 14.49 4.73 -17.78
C LYS A 47 14.46 3.21 -17.99
N LYS A 48 15.30 2.47 -17.25
CA LYS A 48 15.40 1.00 -17.30
C LYS A 48 14.23 0.28 -16.64
N TYR A 49 13.34 0.98 -15.94
CA TYR A 49 12.24 0.39 -15.19
C TYR A 49 10.87 0.78 -15.77
N ASP A 50 9.89 -0.11 -15.60
CA ASP A 50 8.49 0.14 -15.87
C ASP A 50 7.84 0.90 -14.70
N GLU A 51 8.00 2.22 -14.68
CA GLU A 51 7.43 3.10 -13.67
C GLU A 51 5.90 3.06 -13.62
N LYS A 52 5.26 2.75 -14.76
CA LYS A 52 3.80 2.62 -14.83
C LYS A 52 3.34 1.41 -14.04
N GLN A 53 4.01 0.26 -14.21
CA GLN A 53 3.69 -0.95 -13.46
C GLN A 53 4.04 -0.79 -11.96
N MET A 54 5.18 -0.18 -11.63
CA MET A 54 5.55 0.13 -10.25
C MET A 54 4.50 0.96 -9.52
N SER A 55 4.07 2.06 -10.15
CA SER A 55 3.05 2.93 -9.58
C SER A 55 1.70 2.23 -9.44
N LYS A 56 1.33 1.40 -10.42
CA LYS A 56 0.10 0.61 -10.39
C LYS A 56 0.11 -0.40 -9.23
N ASP A 57 1.23 -1.03 -8.95
CA ASP A 57 1.34 -2.00 -7.86
C ASP A 57 1.29 -1.33 -6.49
N MET A 58 1.95 -0.18 -6.33
CA MET A 58 1.81 0.64 -5.10
C MET A 58 0.37 1.15 -4.90
N ARG A 59 -0.29 1.60 -5.97
CA ARG A 59 -1.71 1.97 -5.93
C ARG A 59 -2.58 0.81 -5.42
N ASN A 60 -2.37 -0.38 -5.99
CA ASN A 60 -3.15 -1.56 -5.62
C ASN A 60 -2.85 -2.00 -4.17
N LEU A 61 -1.58 -1.96 -3.75
CA LEU A 61 -1.17 -2.19 -2.35
C LEU A 61 -1.97 -1.31 -1.39
N PHE A 62 -2.07 -0.01 -1.68
CA PHE A 62 -2.80 0.93 -0.84
C PHE A 62 -4.32 0.75 -0.90
N PHE A 63 -4.92 0.52 -2.06
CA PHE A 63 -6.37 0.25 -2.12
C PHE A 63 -6.78 -1.06 -1.45
N ILE A 64 -5.98 -2.12 -1.58
CA ILE A 64 -6.23 -3.37 -0.87
C ILE A 64 -6.02 -3.18 0.64
N SER A 65 -4.99 -2.44 1.05
CA SER A 65 -4.81 -2.07 2.46
C SER A 65 -6.01 -1.31 3.02
N SER A 66 -6.53 -0.33 2.27
CA SER A 66 -7.74 0.42 2.62
C SER A 66 -8.94 -0.51 2.78
N LEU A 67 -9.16 -1.44 1.85
CA LEU A 67 -10.25 -2.41 1.91
C LEU A 67 -10.11 -3.37 3.12
N ILE A 68 -8.90 -3.84 3.43
CA ILE A 68 -8.63 -4.68 4.61
C ILE A 68 -9.07 -3.95 5.88
N PHE A 69 -8.69 -2.68 6.05
CA PHE A 69 -9.08 -1.91 7.24
C PHE A 69 -10.55 -1.50 7.24
N LEU A 70 -11.17 -1.31 6.06
CA LEU A 70 -12.61 -1.04 5.97
C LEU A 70 -13.45 -2.24 6.40
N VAL A 71 -13.14 -3.44 5.87
CA VAL A 71 -13.77 -4.70 6.32
C VAL A 71 -13.43 -4.98 7.78
N GLY A 72 -12.18 -4.69 8.16
CA GLY A 72 -11.71 -4.83 9.53
C GLY A 72 -12.43 -3.95 10.53
N MET A 73 -12.82 -2.73 10.13
CA MET A 73 -13.62 -1.83 10.96
C MET A 73 -15.01 -2.42 11.23
N ILE A 74 -15.63 -3.06 10.24
CA ILE A 74 -16.90 -3.80 10.42
C ILE A 74 -16.71 -4.99 11.37
N ALA A 75 -15.63 -5.77 11.21
CA ALA A 75 -15.32 -6.87 12.12
C ALA A 75 -15.04 -6.40 13.55
N THR A 76 -14.37 -5.25 13.71
CA THR A 76 -14.06 -4.62 15.00
C THR A 76 -15.34 -4.17 15.72
N TYR A 77 -16.37 -3.77 14.98
CA TYR A 77 -17.68 -3.45 15.56
C TYR A 77 -18.32 -4.68 16.23
N ILE A 78 -18.15 -5.87 15.63
CA ILE A 78 -18.75 -7.12 16.13
C ILE A 78 -17.87 -7.76 17.23
N LEU A 79 -16.55 -7.74 17.06
CA LEU A 79 -15.57 -8.48 17.88
C LEU A 79 -14.79 -7.60 18.86
N GLY A 80 -15.06 -6.29 18.89
CA GLY A 80 -14.26 -5.32 19.62
C GLY A 80 -12.81 -5.25 19.12
N LYS A 81 -11.87 -4.94 20.03
CA LYS A 81 -10.43 -4.80 19.71
C LYS A 81 -9.81 -6.01 18.98
N ILE A 82 -10.37 -7.21 19.16
CA ILE A 82 -9.89 -8.43 18.52
C ILE A 82 -10.03 -8.33 16.99
N GLY A 83 -11.14 -7.77 16.49
CA GLY A 83 -11.35 -7.58 15.06
C GLY A 83 -10.31 -6.66 14.42
N PHE A 84 -9.88 -5.63 15.15
CA PHE A 84 -8.82 -4.72 14.68
C PHE A 84 -7.48 -5.45 14.55
N TRP A 85 -7.07 -6.19 15.57
CA TRP A 85 -5.81 -6.94 15.55
C TRP A 85 -5.78 -8.04 14.48
N ILE A 86 -6.91 -8.73 14.24
CA ILE A 86 -7.04 -9.66 13.11
C ILE A 86 -6.76 -8.94 11.77
N SER A 87 -7.40 -7.79 11.57
CA SER A 87 -7.25 -6.99 10.35
C SER A 87 -5.84 -6.45 10.17
N PHE A 88 -5.21 -6.03 11.28
CA PHE A 88 -3.83 -5.58 11.30
C PHE A 88 -2.85 -6.70 10.92
N ILE A 89 -3.05 -7.92 11.43
CA ILE A 89 -2.22 -9.09 11.08
C ILE A 89 -2.41 -9.45 9.60
N VAL A 90 -3.65 -9.47 9.10
CA VAL A 90 -3.95 -9.73 7.68
C VAL A 90 -3.26 -8.68 6.79
N TRP A 91 -3.33 -7.41 7.19
CA TRP A 91 -2.64 -6.33 6.50
C TRP A 91 -1.12 -6.50 6.51
N LEU A 92 -0.51 -6.86 7.65
CA LEU A 92 0.93 -7.11 7.73
C LEU A 92 1.38 -8.25 6.79
N ILE A 93 0.64 -9.36 6.79
CA ILE A 93 0.93 -10.49 5.89
C ILE A 93 0.88 -10.04 4.43
N TYR A 94 -0.17 -9.28 4.06
CA TYR A 94 -0.31 -8.73 2.71
C TYR A 94 0.81 -7.76 2.35
N PHE A 95 1.13 -6.82 3.25
CA PHE A 95 2.16 -5.80 3.05
C PHE A 95 3.54 -6.43 2.83
N PHE A 96 3.96 -7.35 3.69
CA PHE A 96 5.28 -7.98 3.59
C PHE A 96 5.40 -9.01 2.46
N ARG A 97 4.29 -9.57 1.98
CA ARG A 97 4.32 -10.40 0.76
C ARG A 97 4.77 -9.58 -0.45
N ASP A 98 4.32 -8.34 -0.55
CA ASP A 98 4.55 -7.49 -1.71
C ASP A 98 5.76 -6.55 -1.52
N PHE A 99 6.12 -6.22 -0.28
CA PHE A 99 7.23 -5.33 0.08
C PHE A 99 8.50 -6.12 0.45
N HIS A 100 9.46 -6.15 -0.48
CA HIS A 100 10.80 -6.69 -0.25
C HIS A 100 11.77 -5.54 0.07
N ILE A 101 12.58 -5.69 1.11
CA ILE A 101 13.53 -4.63 1.55
C ILE A 101 14.76 -4.56 0.63
N ASP A 102 15.13 -5.68 0.02
CA ASP A 102 16.26 -5.78 -0.90
C ASP A 102 15.94 -5.08 -2.22
N ASP A 103 16.73 -4.06 -2.58
CA ASP A 103 16.56 -3.19 -3.74
C ASP A 103 16.45 -3.98 -5.07
N GLU A 104 17.23 -5.04 -5.24
CA GLU A 104 17.15 -5.89 -6.44
C GLU A 104 15.87 -6.70 -6.46
N LYS A 105 15.45 -7.25 -5.31
CA LYS A 105 14.21 -8.01 -5.21
C LYS A 105 12.98 -7.11 -5.33
N ALA A 106 13.07 -5.89 -4.80
CA ALA A 106 12.01 -4.90 -4.81
C ALA A 106 11.75 -4.36 -6.22
N PHE A 107 12.83 -3.96 -6.93
CA PHE A 107 12.72 -3.24 -8.20
C PHE A 107 13.06 -4.07 -9.43
N GLY A 108 13.82 -5.16 -9.28
CA GLY A 108 14.28 -6.00 -10.39
C GLY A 108 13.14 -6.57 -11.23
N LYS A 109 12.01 -6.91 -10.61
CA LYS A 109 10.80 -7.39 -11.31
C LYS A 109 10.18 -6.37 -12.28
N TYR A 110 10.55 -5.09 -12.16
CA TYR A 110 10.07 -4.01 -13.04
C TYR A 110 11.10 -3.58 -14.07
N ARG A 111 12.29 -4.20 -14.12
CA ARG A 111 13.29 -3.87 -15.14
C ARG A 111 12.74 -4.25 -16.52
N LYS A 112 12.76 -3.31 -17.46
CA LYS A 112 12.38 -3.57 -18.86
C LYS A 112 13.37 -4.59 -19.43
N LYS A 113 12.85 -5.63 -20.07
CA LYS A 113 13.67 -6.54 -20.86
C LYS A 113 14.07 -5.80 -22.14
N GLU A 114 15.36 -5.90 -22.49
CA GLU A 114 15.88 -5.41 -23.77
C GLU A 114 15.29 -6.20 -24.95
#